data_AF-A0AA44ERN9-F1
#
_entry.id   AF-A0AA44ERN9-F1
#
_cell.length_a   1.000
_cell.length_b   1.000
_cell.length_c   1.000
_cell.angle_alpha   90.00
_cell.angle_beta   90.00
_cell.angle_gamma   90.00
#
_symmetry.space_group_name_H-M   'P 1'
#
loop_
_entity.id
_entity.type
_entity.pdbx_description
1 polymer ?
#
loop_
_entity_poly.entity_id
_entity_poly.type
_entity_poly.pdbx_seq_one_letter_code
_entity_poly.pdbx_strand_id
1 'polypeptide(L)'
;MSSDRIVNEAFQRHIAEDDQKARDAVKAVVDAMTMGNAYLFSDAIEGLYYTGAFRSAFLAIRRHTGLSDVFKRELGGVWVLHGSMIRNGVNDDVLLAQALRNILPPYQGEGLTLFRGEGANNRRYRRYGLCWTSERTVADYFAHDSAKAYRNGSVVLQADVPREAIVANVHELDPENGEYEYLVDRRSLRPEMISVIERIPFTPKPVIRPV
;
A
#
# COMPACT_ATOMS: atom_id res chain seq x y z
N MET A 1 21.52 -23.93 -38.03
CA MET A 1 20.61 -22.94 -37.41
C MET A 1 21.48 -21.85 -36.78
N SER A 2 21.22 -20.57 -37.06
CA SER A 2 22.07 -19.46 -36.56
C SER A 2 21.96 -19.31 -35.04
N SER A 3 23.08 -19.05 -34.37
CA SER A 3 23.19 -18.87 -32.91
C SER A 3 22.20 -17.83 -32.37
N ASP A 4 21.98 -16.74 -33.12
CA ASP A 4 21.05 -15.67 -32.74
C ASP A 4 19.59 -16.14 -32.64
N ARG A 5 19.20 -17.12 -33.46
CA ARG A 5 17.84 -17.67 -33.42
C ARG A 5 17.60 -18.52 -32.19
N ILE A 6 18.60 -19.29 -31.76
CA ILE A 6 18.54 -20.15 -30.55
C ILE A 6 18.46 -19.29 -29.29
N VAL A 7 19.27 -18.21 -29.22
CA VAL A 7 19.24 -17.27 -28.10
C VAL A 7 17.88 -16.57 -28.01
N ASN A 8 17.30 -16.14 -29.14
CA ASN A 8 15.97 -15.54 -29.17
C ASN A 8 14.87 -16.53 -28.73
N GLU A 9 14.88 -17.77 -29.23
CA GLU A 9 13.88 -18.80 -28.83
C GLU A 9 13.99 -19.20 -27.35
N ALA A 10 15.20 -19.23 -26.78
CA ALA A 10 15.40 -19.47 -25.35
C ALA A 10 14.89 -18.29 -24.48
N PHE A 11 15.17 -17.06 -24.91
CA PHE A 11 14.71 -15.85 -24.23
C PHE A 11 13.18 -15.73 -24.25
N GLN A 12 12.53 -16.00 -25.40
CA GLN A 12 11.07 -15.98 -25.49
C GLN A 12 10.39 -17.05 -24.61
N ARG A 13 10.99 -18.24 -24.49
CA ARG A 13 10.49 -19.27 -23.57
C ARG A 13 10.56 -18.82 -22.11
N HIS A 14 11.67 -18.20 -21.72
CA HIS A 14 11.83 -17.69 -20.36
C HIS A 14 10.77 -16.62 -20.02
N ILE A 15 10.51 -15.68 -20.94
CA ILE A 15 9.41 -14.71 -20.79
C ILE A 15 8.07 -15.41 -20.65
N ALA A 16 7.77 -16.40 -21.50
CA ALA A 16 6.49 -17.11 -21.47
C ALA A 16 6.29 -17.90 -20.15
N GLU A 17 7.37 -18.48 -19.60
CA GLU A 17 7.36 -19.16 -18.31
C GLU A 17 7.09 -18.19 -17.16
N ASP A 18 7.74 -17.03 -17.15
CA ASP A 18 7.53 -16.02 -16.11
C ASP A 18 6.14 -15.39 -16.19
N ASP A 19 5.64 -15.14 -17.41
CA ASP A 19 4.26 -14.72 -17.65
C ASP A 19 3.25 -15.76 -17.15
N GLN A 20 3.55 -17.05 -17.32
CA GLN A 20 2.70 -18.13 -16.82
C GLN A 20 2.70 -18.18 -15.29
N LYS A 21 3.87 -18.10 -14.65
CA LYS A 21 3.96 -18.03 -13.18
C LYS A 21 3.19 -16.84 -12.61
N ALA A 22 3.28 -15.68 -13.26
CA ALA A 22 2.53 -14.50 -12.86
C ALA A 22 1.01 -14.72 -12.98
N ARG A 23 0.53 -15.36 -14.06
CA ARG A 23 -0.89 -15.72 -14.21
C ARG A 23 -1.35 -16.70 -13.13
N ASP A 24 -0.55 -17.72 -12.83
CA ASP A 24 -0.88 -18.73 -11.83
C ASP A 24 -0.92 -18.13 -10.42
N ALA A 25 0.00 -17.22 -10.09
CA ALA A 25 -0.02 -16.50 -8.82
C ALA A 25 -1.26 -15.61 -8.68
N VAL A 26 -1.65 -14.89 -9.74
CA VAL A 26 -2.90 -14.11 -9.75
C VAL A 26 -4.12 -15.03 -9.56
N LYS A 27 -4.13 -16.19 -10.22
CA LYS A 27 -5.21 -17.18 -10.08
C LYS A 27 -5.31 -17.68 -8.64
N ALA A 28 -4.19 -18.00 -8.00
CA ALA A 28 -4.16 -18.47 -6.61
C ALA A 28 -4.79 -17.44 -5.65
N VAL A 29 -4.50 -16.15 -5.82
CA VAL A 29 -5.13 -15.07 -5.04
C VAL A 29 -6.65 -15.07 -5.23
N VAL A 30 -7.12 -15.11 -6.48
CA VAL A 30 -8.57 -15.06 -6.78
C VAL A 30 -9.29 -16.31 -6.28
N ASP A 31 -8.68 -17.49 -6.44
CA ASP A 31 -9.22 -18.75 -5.93
C ASP A 31 -9.36 -18.70 -4.40
N ALA A 32 -8.34 -18.22 -3.69
CA ALA A 32 -8.36 -18.11 -2.23
C ALA A 32 -9.49 -17.17 -1.74
N MET A 33 -9.69 -16.03 -2.43
CA MET A 33 -10.82 -15.13 -2.15
C MET A 33 -12.17 -15.79 -2.42
N THR A 34 -12.29 -16.52 -3.53
CA THR A 34 -13.52 -17.22 -3.92
C THR A 34 -13.88 -18.30 -2.90
N MET A 35 -12.87 -19.00 -2.37
CA MET A 35 -13.01 -20.01 -1.32
C MET A 35 -13.27 -19.39 0.07
N GLY A 36 -13.04 -18.08 0.25
CA GLY A 36 -13.08 -17.44 1.56
C GLY A 36 -11.99 -17.95 2.52
N ASN A 37 -10.84 -18.39 1.99
CA ASN A 37 -9.75 -18.96 2.79
C ASN A 37 -8.64 -17.91 2.99
N ALA A 38 -8.63 -17.26 4.16
CA ALA A 38 -7.71 -16.16 4.43
C ALA A 38 -6.25 -16.60 4.53
N TYR A 39 -6.00 -17.83 4.99
CA TYR A 39 -4.64 -18.39 5.05
C TYR A 39 -4.06 -18.59 3.64
N LEU A 40 -4.83 -19.21 2.73
CA LEU A 40 -4.41 -19.35 1.34
C LEU A 40 -4.26 -18.00 0.65
N PHE A 41 -5.08 -17.01 1.02
CA PHE A 41 -4.93 -15.66 0.50
C PHE A 41 -3.62 -15.02 0.94
N SER A 42 -3.27 -15.12 2.24
CA SER A 42 -2.01 -14.59 2.77
C SER A 42 -0.80 -15.21 2.08
N ASP A 43 -0.78 -16.54 1.97
CA ASP A 43 0.28 -17.29 1.27
C ASP A 43 0.38 -16.89 -0.21
N ALA A 44 -0.76 -16.77 -0.90
CA ALA A 44 -0.80 -16.32 -2.29
C ALA A 44 -0.29 -14.87 -2.47
N ILE A 45 -0.57 -13.97 -1.51
CA ILE A 45 -0.06 -12.58 -1.52
C ILE A 45 1.47 -12.56 -1.36
N GLU A 46 2.04 -13.38 -0.49
CA GLU A 46 3.50 -13.52 -0.37
C GLU A 46 4.11 -14.06 -1.67
N GLY A 47 3.45 -15.04 -2.31
CA GLY A 47 3.83 -15.60 -3.60
C GLY A 47 3.95 -14.55 -4.72
N LEU A 48 3.21 -13.44 -4.65
CA LEU A 48 3.30 -12.35 -5.64
C LEU A 48 4.68 -11.67 -5.64
N TYR A 49 5.41 -11.71 -4.52
CA TYR A 49 6.76 -11.15 -4.43
C TYR A 49 7.72 -11.82 -5.41
N TYR A 50 7.64 -13.14 -5.54
CA TYR A 50 8.52 -13.92 -6.40
C TYR A 50 8.16 -13.84 -7.89
N THR A 51 6.97 -13.34 -8.21
CA THR A 51 6.46 -13.28 -9.59
C THR A 51 6.29 -11.84 -10.11
N GLY A 52 6.42 -10.83 -9.25
CA GLY A 52 6.17 -9.43 -9.61
C GLY A 52 4.70 -9.15 -9.97
N ALA A 53 3.78 -10.07 -9.67
CA ALA A 53 2.42 -10.06 -10.19
C ALA A 53 1.44 -9.20 -9.36
N PHE A 54 1.92 -8.44 -8.38
CA PHE A 54 1.11 -7.58 -7.49
C PHE A 54 0.10 -6.72 -8.22
N ARG A 55 0.56 -5.95 -9.21
CA ARG A 55 -0.33 -5.04 -9.94
C ARG A 55 -1.48 -5.81 -10.64
N SER A 56 -1.18 -6.94 -11.26
CA SER A 56 -2.17 -7.78 -11.94
C SER A 56 -3.14 -8.43 -10.96
N ALA A 57 -2.64 -8.89 -9.81
CA ALA A 57 -3.48 -9.43 -8.74
C ALA A 57 -4.44 -8.36 -8.21
N PHE A 58 -3.96 -7.15 -7.92
CA PHE A 58 -4.82 -6.07 -7.40
C PHE A 58 -5.85 -5.56 -8.43
N LEU A 59 -5.57 -5.68 -9.73
CA LEU A 59 -6.57 -5.46 -10.78
C LEU A 59 -7.69 -6.51 -10.76
N ALA A 60 -7.41 -7.73 -10.35
CA ALA A 60 -8.40 -8.79 -10.18
C ALA A 60 -9.16 -8.62 -8.84
N ILE A 61 -8.44 -8.38 -7.74
CA ILE A 61 -8.99 -8.16 -6.40
C ILE A 61 -10.03 -7.03 -6.39
N ARG A 62 -9.75 -5.89 -7.05
CA ARG A 62 -10.71 -4.77 -7.11
C ARG A 62 -12.05 -5.11 -7.79
N ARG A 63 -12.15 -6.24 -8.49
CA ARG A 63 -13.39 -6.72 -9.12
C ARG A 63 -14.13 -7.70 -8.24
N HIS A 64 -13.49 -8.23 -7.20
CA HIS A 64 -14.11 -9.15 -6.28
C HIS A 64 -14.95 -8.37 -5.25
N THR A 65 -16.21 -8.74 -5.13
CA THR A 65 -17.15 -8.19 -4.16
C THR A 65 -17.80 -9.33 -3.38
N GLY A 66 -18.57 -9.01 -2.34
CA GLY A 66 -19.35 -10.01 -1.59
C GLY A 66 -18.56 -10.89 -0.63
N LEU A 67 -17.34 -10.49 -0.25
CA LEU A 67 -16.57 -11.19 0.79
C LEU A 67 -17.27 -11.09 2.15
N SER A 68 -17.21 -12.17 2.93
CA SER A 68 -17.77 -12.19 4.28
C SER A 68 -17.02 -11.25 5.22
N ASP A 69 -17.71 -10.73 6.24
CA ASP A 69 -17.08 -9.84 7.23
C ASP A 69 -15.95 -10.53 8.01
N VAL A 70 -16.07 -11.84 8.24
CA VAL A 70 -15.01 -12.65 8.85
C VAL A 70 -13.77 -12.61 7.97
N PHE A 71 -13.91 -12.93 6.69
CA PHE A 71 -12.78 -12.93 5.76
C PHE A 71 -12.14 -11.54 5.66
N LYS A 72 -12.95 -10.48 5.56
CA LYS A 72 -12.43 -9.11 5.54
C LYS A 72 -11.61 -8.75 6.78
N ARG A 73 -12.04 -9.17 7.97
CA ARG A 73 -11.27 -8.96 9.21
C ARG A 73 -9.91 -9.66 9.17
N GLU A 74 -9.86 -10.90 8.70
CA GLU A 74 -8.59 -11.63 8.52
C GLU A 74 -7.64 -10.91 7.55
N LEU A 75 -8.18 -10.29 6.49
CA LEU A 75 -7.39 -9.49 5.56
C LEU A 75 -6.82 -8.21 6.18
N GLY A 76 -7.38 -7.75 7.30
CA GLY A 76 -6.77 -6.73 8.15
C GLY A 76 -5.39 -7.15 8.63
N GLY A 77 -5.26 -8.39 9.14
CA GLY A 77 -3.98 -8.95 9.57
C GLY A 77 -2.96 -9.05 8.43
N VAL A 78 -3.41 -9.45 7.23
CA VAL A 78 -2.56 -9.49 6.04
C VAL A 78 -2.04 -8.08 5.68
N TRP A 79 -2.90 -7.06 5.77
CA TRP A 79 -2.48 -5.67 5.55
C TRP A 79 -1.47 -5.20 6.59
N VAL A 80 -1.70 -5.49 7.86
CA VAL A 80 -0.80 -5.13 8.96
C VAL A 80 0.59 -5.74 8.77
N LEU A 81 0.66 -7.04 8.44
CA LEU A 81 1.92 -7.76 8.28
C LEU A 81 2.66 -7.40 6.98
N HIS A 82 1.92 -7.21 5.88
CA HIS A 82 2.51 -7.11 4.54
C HIS A 82 2.24 -5.77 3.84
N GLY A 83 1.65 -4.78 4.51
CA GLY A 83 1.17 -3.54 3.88
C GLY A 83 2.25 -2.77 3.12
N SER A 84 3.47 -2.73 3.67
CA SER A 84 4.63 -2.14 2.97
C SER A 84 5.00 -2.90 1.70
N MET A 85 5.05 -4.24 1.76
CA MET A 85 5.33 -5.12 0.61
C MET A 85 4.26 -4.96 -0.47
N ILE A 86 2.98 -5.03 -0.08
CA ILE A 86 1.82 -4.86 -0.96
C ILE A 86 1.89 -3.49 -1.65
N ARG A 87 2.08 -2.41 -0.88
CA ARG A 87 2.11 -1.05 -1.44
C ARG A 87 3.25 -0.87 -2.44
N ASN A 88 4.45 -1.36 -2.11
CA ASN A 88 5.61 -1.28 -3.00
C ASN A 88 5.42 -2.13 -4.26
N GLY A 89 4.85 -3.32 -4.13
CA GLY A 89 4.59 -4.22 -5.26
C GLY A 89 3.49 -3.71 -6.21
N VAL A 90 2.43 -3.11 -5.66
CA VAL A 90 1.34 -2.54 -6.47
C VAL A 90 1.78 -1.23 -7.14
N ASN A 91 2.49 -0.37 -6.41
CA ASN A 91 3.01 0.92 -6.87
C ASN A 91 1.97 1.82 -7.59
N ASP A 92 0.71 1.71 -7.15
CA ASP A 92 -0.43 2.47 -7.67
C ASP A 92 -1.44 2.66 -6.54
N ASP A 93 -1.31 3.77 -5.82
CA ASP A 93 -2.14 4.07 -4.64
C ASP A 93 -3.64 4.11 -4.97
N VAL A 94 -4.00 4.48 -6.21
CA VAL A 94 -5.39 4.59 -6.65
C VAL A 94 -5.98 3.19 -6.82
N LEU A 95 -5.26 2.30 -7.51
CA LEU A 95 -5.64 0.90 -7.63
C LEU A 95 -5.71 0.25 -6.25
N LEU A 96 -4.73 0.52 -5.40
CA LEU A 96 -4.66 -0.05 -4.07
C LEU A 96 -5.87 0.36 -3.22
N ALA A 97 -6.22 1.65 -3.20
CA ALA A 97 -7.41 2.13 -2.47
C ALA A 97 -8.71 1.48 -2.99
N GLN A 98 -8.85 1.30 -4.30
CA GLN A 98 -10.01 0.62 -4.89
C GLN A 98 -10.11 -0.85 -4.45
N ALA A 99 -9.00 -1.57 -4.45
CA ALA A 99 -8.97 -2.97 -4.01
C ALA A 99 -9.25 -3.09 -2.51
N LEU A 100 -8.58 -2.27 -1.68
CA LEU A 100 -8.71 -2.31 -0.21
C LEU A 100 -10.14 -2.00 0.25
N ARG A 101 -10.85 -1.08 -0.41
CA ARG A 101 -12.29 -0.83 -0.13
C ARG A 101 -13.17 -2.06 -0.26
N ASN A 102 -12.81 -3.01 -1.12
CA ASN A 102 -13.62 -4.21 -1.33
C ASN A 102 -13.28 -5.33 -0.34
N ILE A 103 -12.04 -5.35 0.15
CA ILE A 103 -11.49 -6.50 0.89
C ILE A 103 -11.25 -6.24 2.37
N LEU A 104 -11.19 -4.99 2.81
CA LEU A 104 -11.12 -4.64 4.22
C LEU A 104 -12.52 -4.31 4.78
N PRO A 105 -12.69 -4.38 6.12
CA PRO A 105 -13.90 -3.87 6.76
C PRO A 105 -14.05 -2.37 6.47
N PRO A 106 -15.21 -1.93 5.97
CA PRO A 106 -15.42 -0.53 5.62
C PRO A 106 -15.48 0.33 6.88
N TYR A 107 -14.82 1.48 6.84
CA TYR A 107 -14.93 2.49 7.91
C TYR A 107 -16.39 2.94 8.13
N GLN A 108 -16.84 2.94 9.39
CA GLN A 108 -18.22 3.27 9.77
C GLN A 108 -18.36 4.59 10.55
N GLY A 109 -17.26 5.27 10.86
CA GLY A 109 -17.29 6.51 11.63
C GLY A 109 -17.56 7.77 10.79
N GLU A 110 -17.47 8.91 11.47
CA GLU A 110 -17.60 10.24 10.88
C GLU A 110 -16.30 10.72 10.20
N GLY A 111 -16.33 11.90 9.58
CA GLY A 111 -15.08 12.53 9.14
C GLY A 111 -14.11 12.77 10.31
N LEU A 112 -12.81 12.67 10.05
CA LEU A 112 -11.75 12.80 11.06
C LEU A 112 -10.69 13.80 10.63
N THR A 113 -10.08 14.48 11.61
CA THR A 113 -8.79 15.12 11.40
C THR A 113 -7.69 14.07 11.53
N LEU A 114 -6.92 13.87 10.46
CA LEU A 114 -5.84 12.87 10.40
C LEU A 114 -4.51 13.53 10.03
N PHE A 115 -3.42 12.86 10.38
CA PHE A 115 -2.06 13.31 10.16
C PHE A 115 -1.27 12.34 9.29
N ARG A 116 -0.24 12.85 8.60
CA ARG A 116 0.68 12.02 7.82
C ARG A 116 2.06 12.66 7.71
N GLY A 117 3.10 11.89 8.04
CA GLY A 117 4.46 12.19 7.64
C GLY A 117 4.69 11.82 6.18
N GLU A 118 5.19 12.76 5.37
CA GLU A 118 5.26 12.58 3.92
C GLU A 118 6.47 13.28 3.30
N GLY A 119 6.99 12.76 2.19
CA GLY A 119 8.02 13.46 1.41
C GLY A 119 7.50 14.78 0.85
N ALA A 120 8.30 15.85 0.91
CA ALA A 120 7.89 17.18 0.45
C ALA A 120 7.46 17.20 -1.04
N ASN A 121 8.06 16.34 -1.86
CA ASN A 121 7.68 16.16 -3.26
C ASN A 121 6.29 15.56 -3.43
N ASN A 122 5.91 14.59 -2.60
CA ASN A 122 4.57 13.99 -2.66
C ASN A 122 3.51 15.04 -2.32
N ARG A 123 3.78 15.95 -1.37
CA ARG A 123 2.91 17.11 -1.13
C ARG A 123 2.85 18.07 -2.32
N ARG A 124 3.99 18.37 -2.97
CA ARG A 124 4.06 19.26 -4.14
C ARG A 124 3.24 18.73 -5.32
N TYR A 125 3.24 17.41 -5.53
CA TYR A 125 2.58 16.77 -6.67
C TYR A 125 1.25 16.09 -6.33
N ARG A 126 0.75 16.24 -5.10
CA ARG A 126 -0.46 15.57 -4.59
C ARG A 126 -0.44 14.04 -4.74
N ARG A 127 0.74 13.45 -4.50
CA ARG A 127 1.02 12.02 -4.54
C ARG A 127 1.23 11.42 -3.14
N TYR A 128 0.54 11.95 -2.13
CA TYR A 128 0.61 11.40 -0.78
C TYR A 128 0.05 9.98 -0.74
N GLY A 129 0.65 9.12 0.08
CA GLY A 129 0.25 7.71 0.25
C GLY A 129 -1.04 7.53 1.07
N LEU A 130 -1.49 6.27 1.16
CA LEU A 130 -2.77 5.91 1.78
C LEU A 130 -2.77 5.91 3.31
N CYS A 131 -1.62 5.72 3.95
CA CYS A 131 -1.53 5.51 5.39
C CYS A 131 -1.58 6.86 6.12
N TRP A 132 -2.65 7.13 6.85
CA TRP A 132 -2.80 8.29 7.72
C TRP A 132 -2.97 7.81 9.15
N THR A 133 -2.77 8.69 10.13
CA THR A 133 -2.87 8.35 11.54
C THR A 133 -3.72 9.38 12.26
N SER A 134 -4.45 8.99 13.30
CA SER A 134 -5.09 9.95 14.19
C SER A 134 -4.10 10.64 15.14
N GLU A 135 -2.89 10.09 15.28
CA GLU A 135 -1.88 10.58 16.21
C GLU A 135 -0.81 11.41 15.50
N ARG A 136 -0.75 12.71 15.84
CA ARG A 136 0.27 13.61 15.29
C ARG A 136 1.69 13.11 15.54
N THR A 137 1.97 12.58 16.73
CA THR A 137 3.30 12.09 17.12
C THR A 137 3.81 10.98 16.20
N VAL A 138 2.91 10.11 15.73
CA VAL A 138 3.22 9.06 14.75
C VAL A 138 3.55 9.69 13.39
N ALA A 139 2.77 10.69 12.95
CA ALA A 139 3.08 11.42 11.72
C ALA A 139 4.42 12.17 11.79
N ASP A 140 4.75 12.77 12.93
CA ASP A 140 6.02 13.45 13.18
C ASP A 140 7.20 12.46 13.06
N TYR A 141 7.08 11.28 13.70
CA TYR A 141 8.06 10.19 13.59
C TYR A 141 8.34 9.81 12.13
N PHE A 142 7.29 9.54 11.35
CA PHE A 142 7.45 9.16 9.94
C PHE A 142 8.01 10.29 9.09
N ALA A 143 7.65 11.54 9.37
CA ALA A 143 8.19 12.69 8.66
C ALA A 143 9.69 12.83 8.92
N HIS A 144 10.13 12.72 10.18
CA HIS A 144 11.54 12.80 10.55
C HIS A 144 12.36 11.62 9.99
N ASP A 145 11.80 10.40 9.99
CA ASP A 145 12.49 9.27 9.38
C ASP A 145 12.62 9.43 7.86
N SER A 146 11.54 9.87 7.20
CA SER A 146 11.49 10.16 5.76
C SER A 146 12.43 11.28 5.33
N ALA A 147 12.68 12.28 6.20
CA ALA A 147 13.58 13.40 5.92
C ALA A 147 15.01 12.96 5.57
N LYS A 148 15.40 11.74 5.96
CA LYS A 148 16.71 11.13 5.66
C LYS A 148 16.81 10.62 4.22
N ALA A 149 15.68 10.34 3.57
CA ALA A 149 15.59 9.74 2.24
C ALA A 149 15.22 10.75 1.14
N TYR A 150 14.44 11.80 1.47
CA TYR A 150 13.96 12.76 0.49
C TYR A 150 14.86 14.01 0.43
N ARG A 151 15.52 14.22 -0.71
CA ARG A 151 16.41 15.39 -0.95
C ARG A 151 15.75 16.75 -0.73
N ASN A 152 14.43 16.84 -0.91
CA ASN A 152 13.66 18.07 -0.70
C ASN A 152 13.05 18.14 0.71
N GLY A 153 13.48 17.27 1.62
CA GLY A 153 12.93 17.11 2.95
C GLY A 153 11.58 16.41 2.97
N SER A 154 10.94 16.47 4.12
CA SER A 154 9.62 15.92 4.40
C SER A 154 8.72 16.98 5.02
N VAL A 155 7.46 16.63 5.20
CA VAL A 155 6.42 17.47 5.78
C VAL A 155 5.55 16.65 6.71
N VAL A 156 4.98 17.31 7.70
CA VAL A 156 3.86 16.80 8.46
C VAL A 156 2.60 17.44 7.88
N LEU A 157 1.68 16.60 7.43
CA LEU A 157 0.38 17.00 6.91
C LEU A 157 -0.68 16.80 7.99
N GLN A 158 -1.62 17.73 8.07
CA GLN A 158 -2.90 17.57 8.73
C GLN A 158 -3.99 17.66 7.68
N ALA A 159 -4.99 16.80 7.75
CA ALA A 159 -6.13 16.84 6.85
C ALA A 159 -7.46 16.63 7.55
N ASP A 160 -8.48 17.41 7.17
CA ASP A 160 -9.86 17.13 7.52
C ASP A 160 -10.42 16.14 6.50
N VAL A 161 -10.39 14.86 6.85
CA VAL A 161 -10.69 13.74 5.98
C VAL A 161 -12.18 13.40 6.10
N PRO A 162 -12.98 13.56 5.03
CA PRO A 162 -14.39 13.21 5.09
C PRO A 162 -14.56 11.68 5.10
N ARG A 163 -15.65 11.18 5.69
CA ARG A 163 -15.89 9.73 5.89
C ARG A 163 -15.74 8.92 4.61
N GLU A 164 -16.18 9.43 3.46
CA GLU A 164 -16.11 8.75 2.17
C GLU A 164 -14.68 8.59 1.63
N ALA A 165 -13.73 9.41 2.12
CA ALA A 165 -12.32 9.29 1.80
C ALA A 165 -11.65 8.18 2.61
N ILE A 166 -12.18 7.83 3.78
CA ILE A 166 -11.62 6.79 4.65
C ILE A 166 -12.03 5.42 4.12
N VAL A 167 -11.03 4.61 3.81
CA VAL A 167 -11.17 3.24 3.29
C VAL A 167 -11.42 2.27 4.43
N ALA A 168 -10.57 2.30 5.45
CA ALA A 168 -10.63 1.42 6.61
C ALA A 168 -9.95 2.07 7.83
N ASN A 169 -10.41 1.67 9.02
CA ASN A 169 -9.68 1.88 10.27
C ASN A 169 -8.82 0.63 10.53
N VAL A 170 -7.52 0.72 10.29
CA VAL A 170 -6.60 -0.42 10.47
C VAL A 170 -6.27 -0.61 11.95
N HIS A 171 -6.30 0.46 12.75
CA HIS A 171 -6.08 0.37 14.19
C HIS A 171 -7.10 -0.54 14.90
N GLU A 172 -8.34 -0.62 14.42
CA GLU A 172 -9.32 -1.58 14.95
C GLU A 172 -8.98 -3.05 14.64
N LEU A 173 -8.17 -3.29 13.61
CA LEU A 173 -7.75 -4.62 13.17
C LEU A 173 -6.45 -5.07 13.83
N ASP A 174 -5.59 -4.12 14.20
CA ASP A 174 -4.42 -4.33 15.06
C ASP A 174 -4.22 -3.15 16.03
N PRO A 175 -4.86 -3.22 17.21
CA PRO A 175 -4.72 -2.18 18.22
C PRO A 175 -3.31 -2.06 18.82
N GLU A 176 -2.48 -3.09 18.70
CA GLU A 176 -1.17 -3.17 19.35
C GLU A 176 -0.04 -2.54 18.52
N ASN A 177 -0.24 -2.36 17.19
CA ASN A 177 0.74 -1.71 16.30
C ASN A 177 1.11 -0.28 16.74
N GLY A 178 0.20 0.43 17.43
CA GLY A 178 0.46 1.77 17.94
C GLY A 178 0.60 2.87 16.87
N GLU A 179 0.40 2.54 15.59
CA GLU A 179 0.41 3.51 14.48
C GLU A 179 -0.91 4.28 14.35
N TYR A 180 -1.99 3.80 14.99
CA TYR A 180 -3.34 4.36 14.89
C TYR A 180 -3.77 4.62 13.42
N GLU A 181 -3.48 3.63 12.56
CA GLU A 181 -3.56 3.78 11.11
C GLU A 181 -5.00 3.82 10.58
N TYR A 182 -5.24 4.76 9.68
CA TYR A 182 -6.39 4.86 8.79
C TYR A 182 -5.92 4.84 7.34
N LEU A 183 -6.62 4.10 6.49
CA LEU A 183 -6.37 4.11 5.05
C LEU A 183 -7.23 5.17 4.39
N VAL A 184 -6.63 6.06 3.62
CA VAL A 184 -7.32 7.19 2.99
C VAL A 184 -7.11 7.19 1.47
N ASP A 185 -8.22 7.29 0.75
CA ASP A 185 -8.24 7.49 -0.69
C ASP A 185 -8.06 8.96 -1.02
N ARG A 186 -6.84 9.33 -1.43
CA ARG A 186 -6.47 10.72 -1.72
C ARG A 186 -7.33 11.40 -2.79
N ARG A 187 -8.03 10.65 -3.64
CA ARG A 187 -8.89 11.21 -4.71
C ARG A 187 -10.06 11.99 -4.14
N SER A 188 -10.49 11.65 -2.94
CA SER A 188 -11.56 12.34 -2.20
C SER A 188 -11.04 13.52 -1.38
N LEU A 189 -9.73 13.76 -1.33
CA LEU A 189 -9.14 14.88 -0.60
C LEU A 189 -8.96 16.11 -1.50
N ARG A 190 -9.64 17.20 -1.16
CA ARG A 190 -9.47 18.49 -1.83
C ARG A 190 -8.26 19.25 -1.26
N PRO A 191 -7.56 20.10 -2.05
CA PRO A 191 -6.40 20.84 -1.56
C PRO A 191 -6.66 21.64 -0.28
N GLU A 192 -7.86 22.20 -0.14
CA GLU A 192 -8.26 23.05 0.98
C GLU A 192 -8.44 22.28 2.29
N MET A 193 -8.61 20.94 2.19
CA MET A 193 -8.70 20.06 3.35
C MET A 193 -7.32 19.75 3.95
N ILE A 194 -6.21 20.09 3.28
CA ILE A 194 -4.87 19.62 3.66
C ILE A 194 -3.96 20.80 3.97
N SER A 195 -3.53 20.86 5.23
CA SER A 195 -2.56 21.83 5.73
C SER A 195 -1.19 21.19 5.91
N VAL A 196 -0.13 21.94 5.56
CA VAL A 196 1.23 21.60 5.98
C VAL A 196 1.43 22.26 7.34
N ILE A 197 1.52 21.45 8.38
CA ILE A 197 1.72 21.96 9.75
C ILE A 197 3.20 22.03 10.13
N GLU A 198 4.05 21.27 9.44
CA GLU A 198 5.50 21.32 9.64
C GLU A 198 6.27 20.98 8.35
N ARG A 199 7.44 21.61 8.18
CA ARG A 199 8.40 21.29 7.13
C ARG A 199 9.73 20.91 7.76
N ILE A 200 10.24 19.74 7.39
CA ILE A 200 11.49 19.21 7.92
C ILE A 200 12.50 19.18 6.78
N PRO A 201 13.64 19.88 6.90
CA PRO A 201 14.65 19.90 5.86
C PRO A 201 15.30 18.52 5.72
N PHE A 202 15.84 18.25 4.52
CA PHE A 202 16.65 17.04 4.30
C PHE A 202 17.78 16.97 5.32
N THR A 203 17.84 15.86 6.05
CA THR A 203 18.89 15.61 7.05
C THR A 203 19.63 14.34 6.64
N PRO A 204 20.79 14.46 5.94
CA PRO A 204 21.53 13.29 5.50
C PRO A 204 21.95 12.45 6.70
N LYS A 205 21.85 11.12 6.60
CA LYS A 205 22.44 10.22 7.61
C LYS A 205 23.94 10.51 7.70
N PRO A 206 24.51 10.66 8.90
CA PRO A 206 25.96 10.76 9.05
C PRO A 206 26.60 9.53 8.39
N VAL A 207 27.55 9.76 7.48
CA VAL A 207 28.35 8.67 6.92
C VAL A 207 29.31 8.24 8.02
N ILE A 208 28.95 7.22 8.80
CA ILE A 208 29.87 6.55 9.71
C ILE A 208 30.82 5.75 8.83
N ARG A 209 32.03 6.28 8.61
CA ARG A 209 33.10 5.50 7.99
C ARG A 209 33.59 4.50 9.03
N PRO A 210 33.65 3.19 8.73
CA PRO A 210 34.34 2.25 9.61
C PRO A 210 35.81 2.69 9.73
N VAL A 211 36.31 2.67 10.96
CA VAL A 211 37.71 2.92 11.31
C VAL A 211 38.54 1.71 10.91
#